data_AF-A0AAU4UIC5-F1
#
_entry.id   AF-A0AAU4UIC5-F1
#
_cell.length_a   1.000
_cell.length_b   1.000
_cell.length_c   1.000
_cell.angle_alpha   90.00
_cell.angle_beta   90.00
_cell.angle_gamma   90.00
#
_symmetry.space_group_name_H-M   'P 1'
#
loop_
_entity.id
_entity.type
_entity.pdbx_description
1 polymer ?
#
loop_
_entity_poly.entity_id
_entity_poly.type
_entity_poly.pdbx_seq_one_letter_code
_entity_poly.pdbx_strand_id
1 'polypeptide(L)' 'MQIRRLREERDYSLEELAERSGLSFRGLIYIEHGQRNPSALTLVDIAAALGVAPGELINHLADGRSTESAPQ' A
#
# COMPACT_ATOMS: atom_id res chain seq x y z
N MET A 1 -6.75 -2.02 -4.87
CA MET A 1 -5.81 -1.64 -3.78
C MET A 1 -4.73 -0.74 -4.34
N GLN A 2 -4.35 0.31 -3.62
CA GLN A 2 -3.36 1.30 -4.09
C GLN A 2 -1.98 0.68 -4.34
N ILE A 3 -1.57 -0.29 -3.51
CA ILE A 3 -0.31 -1.03 -3.67
C ILE A 3 -0.26 -1.73 -5.04
N ARG A 4 -1.34 -2.45 -5.40
CA ARG A 4 -1.45 -3.13 -6.70
C ARG A 4 -1.31 -2.17 -7.87
N ARG A 5 -1.99 -1.03 -7.82
CA ARG A 5 -1.92 0.00 -8.88
C ARG A 5 -0.47 0.48 -9.08
N LEU A 6 0.18 0.89 -7.99
CA LEU A 6 1.56 1.39 -8.02
C LEU A 6 2.56 0.32 -8.46
N ARG A 7 2.31 -0.95 -8.12
CA ARG A 7 3.11 -2.10 -8.55
C ARG A 7 3.01 -2.32 -10.07
N GLU A 8 1.78 -2.33 -10.60
CA GLU A 8 1.52 -2.50 -12.02
C GLU A 8 2.08 -1.33 -12.84
N GLU A 9 2.03 -0.09 -12.34
CA GLU A 9 2.65 1.09 -12.97
C GLU A 9 4.18 1.01 -13.10
N ARG A 10 4.82 0.08 -12.38
CA ARG A 10 6.27 -0.18 -12.40
C ARG A 10 6.64 -1.47 -13.11
N ASP A 11 5.66 -2.15 -13.70
CA ASP A 11 5.82 -3.48 -14.30
C ASP A 11 6.37 -4.52 -13.33
N TYR A 12 6.14 -4.35 -12.03
CA TYR A 12 6.58 -5.31 -11.02
C TYR A 12 5.58 -6.46 -10.91
N SER A 13 6.09 -7.69 -10.93
CA SER A 13 5.32 -8.84 -10.47
C SER A 13 5.14 -8.78 -8.95
N LEU A 14 4.20 -9.56 -8.41
CA LEU A 14 4.08 -9.73 -6.96
C LEU A 14 5.37 -10.30 -6.34
N GLU A 15 6.09 -11.15 -7.07
CA GLU A 15 7.34 -11.76 -6.61
C GLU A 15 8.46 -10.72 -6.54
N GLU A 16 8.57 -9.88 -7.56
CA GLU A 16 9.51 -8.75 -7.62
C GLU A 16 9.26 -7.76 -6.48
N LEU A 17 8.00 -7.37 -6.23
CA LEU A 17 7.71 -6.45 -5.13
C LEU A 17 7.98 -7.10 -3.76
N ALA A 18 7.71 -8.40 -3.60
CA ALA A 18 7.99 -9.11 -2.36
C ALA A 18 9.50 -9.13 -2.06
N GLU A 19 10.33 -9.46 -3.07
CA GLU A 19 11.78 -9.43 -2.97
C GLU A 19 12.30 -8.02 -2.61
N ARG A 20 11.88 -7.00 -3.35
CA ARG A 20 12.30 -5.60 -3.11
C ARG A 20 11.91 -5.06 -1.75
N SER A 21 10.75 -5.47 -1.23
CA SER A 21 10.25 -5.04 0.08
C SER A 21 10.75 -5.91 1.24
N GLY A 22 11.49 -6.99 0.96
CA GLY A 22 11.89 -7.97 1.98
C GLY A 22 10.72 -8.72 2.62
N LEU A 23 9.54 -8.71 1.97
CA LEU A 23 8.34 -9.38 2.45
C LEU A 23 8.23 -10.79 1.88
N SER A 24 7.55 -11.67 2.61
CA SER A 24 7.13 -12.94 2.03
C SER A 24 6.11 -12.68 0.90
N PHE A 25 6.26 -13.39 -0.23
CA PHE A 25 5.33 -13.35 -1.36
C PHE A 25 3.87 -13.55 -0.91
N ARG A 26 3.63 -14.56 -0.05
CA ARG A 26 2.30 -14.84 0.50
C ARG A 26 1.78 -13.70 1.38
N GLY A 27 2.65 -13.06 2.17
CA GLY A 27 2.29 -11.89 2.96
C GLY A 27 1.84 -10.73 2.09
N LEU A 28 2.56 -10.46 1.00
CA LEU A 28 2.22 -9.41 0.05
C LEU A 28 0.88 -9.68 -0.66
N ILE A 29 0.60 -10.93 -1.05
CA ILE A 29 -0.72 -11.32 -1.61
C ILE A 29 -1.86 -10.97 -0.63
N TYR A 30 -1.72 -11.36 0.64
CA TYR A 30 -2.74 -11.05 1.65
C TYR A 30 -2.93 -9.54 1.84
N ILE A 31 -1.85 -8.77 1.77
CA ILE A 31 -1.89 -7.30 1.86
C ILE A 31 -2.58 -6.71 0.62
N GLU A 32 -2.20 -7.09 -0.61
CA GLU A 32 -2.80 -6.56 -1.84
C GLU A 32 -4.29 -6.89 -1.97
N HIS A 33 -4.74 -8.00 -1.38
CA HIS A 33 -6.15 -8.37 -1.31
C HIS A 33 -6.91 -7.76 -0.12
N GLY A 34 -6.25 -6.97 0.73
CA GLY A 34 -6.87 -6.37 1.91
C GLY A 34 -7.25 -7.38 3.01
N GLN A 35 -6.71 -8.60 2.95
CA GLN A 35 -6.97 -9.67 3.92
C GLN A 35 -6.09 -9.56 5.16
N ARG A 36 -5.10 -8.65 5.15
CA ARG A 36 -4.21 -8.37 6.29
C ARG A 36 -4.03 -6.87 6.45
N ASN A 37 -4.09 -6.40 7.70
CA ASN A 37 -3.71 -5.05 8.06
C ASN A 37 -2.17 -4.97 8.22
N PRO A 38 -1.42 -4.34 7.30
CA PRO A 38 0.03 -4.22 7.42
C PRO A 38 0.41 -3.29 8.58
N SER A 39 1.56 -3.56 9.20
CA SER A 39 2.14 -2.63 10.17
C SER A 39 2.61 -1.34 9.48
N ALA A 40 2.83 -0.26 10.23
CA ALA A 40 3.42 0.96 9.69
C ALA A 40 4.80 0.71 9.05
N LEU A 41 5.63 -0.15 9.66
CA LEU A 41 6.93 -0.52 9.11
C LEU A 41 6.78 -1.25 7.77
N THR A 42 5.84 -2.20 7.70
CA THR A 42 5.52 -2.91 6.46
C THR A 42 5.07 -1.96 5.34
N LEU A 43 4.31 -0.92 5.67
CA LEU A 43 3.93 0.11 4.69
C LEU A 43 5.14 0.92 4.22
N VAL A 44 6.09 1.23 5.11
CA VAL A 44 7.35 1.89 4.77
C VAL A 44 8.19 1.02 3.82
N ASP A 45 8.32 -0.27 4.11
CA ASP A 45 9.08 -1.21 3.27
C ASP A 45 8.47 -1.34 1.86
N ILE A 46 7.14 -1.45 1.77
CA ILE A 46 6.42 -1.49 0.49
C ILE A 46 6.58 -0.17 -0.26
N ALA A 47 6.46 0.97 0.44
CA ALA A 47 6.61 2.28 -0.18
C ALA A 47 8.03 2.50 -0.71
N ALA A 48 9.04 2.09 0.05
CA ALA A 48 10.45 2.14 -0.37
C ALA A 48 10.70 1.24 -1.60
N ALA A 49 10.17 0.02 -1.60
CA ALA A 49 10.27 -0.90 -2.74
C ALA A 49 9.58 -0.36 -4.01
N LEU A 50 8.52 0.41 -3.85
CA LEU A 50 7.83 1.14 -4.92
C LEU A 50 8.45 2.52 -5.18
N GLY A 51 9.43 3.01 -4.40
CA GLY A 51 9.95 4.37 -4.59
C GLY A 51 8.88 5.47 -4.51
N VAL A 52 7.93 5.34 -3.59
CA VAL A 52 6.89 6.35 -3.29
C VAL A 52 6.97 6.78 -1.83
N ALA A 53 6.32 7.89 -1.47
CA ALA A 53 6.15 8.23 -0.06
C ALA A 53 5.12 7.27 0.60
N PRO A 54 5.28 6.86 1.87
CA PRO A 54 4.32 5.99 2.56
C PRO A 54 2.88 6.52 2.57
N GLY A 55 2.71 7.84 2.57
CA GLY A 55 1.41 8.50 2.47
C GLY A 55 0.66 8.15 1.18
N GLU A 56 1.36 7.94 0.07
CA GLU A 56 0.74 7.57 -1.20
C GLU A 56 0.03 6.22 -1.16
N LEU A 57 0.42 5.32 -0.25
CA LEU A 57 -0.24 4.03 -0.06
C LEU A 57 -1.61 4.17 0.63
N ILE A 58 -1.81 5.24 1.40
CA ILE A 58 -2.99 5.45 2.25
C ILE A 58 -3.85 6.67 1.86
N ASN A 59 -3.49 7.40 0.80
CA ASN A 59 -4.23 8.60 0.38
C ASN A 59 -5.74 8.36 0.17
N HIS A 60 -6.12 7.22 -0.42
CA HIS A 60 -7.53 6.85 -0.60
C HIS A 60 -8.31 6.61 0.71
N LEU A 61 -7.62 6.42 1.85
CA LEU A 61 -8.25 6.35 3.17
C LEU A 61 -8.56 7.74 3.72
N ALA A 62 -7.90 8.79 3.23
CA ALA A 62 -8.19 10.18 3.61
C ALA A 62 -9.49 10.67 2.96
N ASP A 63 -9.78 10.24 1.74
CA ASP A 63 -10.98 10.63 0.97
C ASP A 63 -12.29 10.15 1.63
N GLY A 64 -12.25 9.05 2.39
CA GLY A 64 -13.39 8.53 3.16
C GLY A 64 -13.63 9.23 4.50
N ARG A 65 -12.71 10.10 4.94
CA ARG A 65 -12.87 10.97 6.10
C ARG A 65 -13.13 12.40 5.65
N SER A 66 -14.13 12.58 4.79
CA SER A 66 -14.82 13.87 4.71
C SER A 66 -15.26 14.20 6.12
N THR A 67 -14.51 15.09 6.77
CA THR A 67 -14.93 15.74 7.99
C THR A 67 -16.30 16.32 7.71
N GLU A 68 -17.32 15.73 8.32
CA GLU A 68 -18.64 16.32 8.42
C GLU A 68 -18.48 17.60 9.25
N SER A 69 -18.08 18.67 8.59
CA SER A 69 -18.16 20.02 9.12
C SER A 69 -19.65 20.33 9.20
N ALA A 70 -20.15 20.34 10.44
CA ALA A 70 -21.51 20.75 10.76
C ALA A 70 -21.85 22.08 10.07
N PRO A 71 -23.05 22.23 9.50
CA PRO A 71 -23.50 23.55 9.06
C PRO A 71 -23.74 24.41 10.30
N GLN A 72 -23.25 25.64 10.27
CA GLN A 72 -23.60 26.68 11.24
C GLN A 72 -25.04 27.15 11.03
#